data_AF-A0A3D1HSE8-F1
#
_entry.id   AF-A0A3D1HSE8-F1
#
_cell.length_a   1.000
_cell.length_b   1.000
_cell.length_c   1.000
_cell.angle_alpha   90.00
_cell.angle_beta   90.00
_cell.angle_gamma   90.00
#
_symmetry.space_group_name_H-M   'P 1'
#
loop_
_entity.id
_entity.type
_entity.pdbx_description
1 polymer ?
#
loop_
_entity_poly.entity_id
_entity_poly.type
_entity_poly.pdbx_seq_one_letter_code
_entity_poly.pdbx_strand_id
1 'polypeptide(L)' 'MGGTASDTGGQGRLPPAQTPGHGSDQGSGQGSGQPSALLGCYSNFTFLAGASHPAEMVETAAALGWQAIGVADVNSLA' A
#
# COMPACT_ATOMS: atom_id res chain seq x y z
N MET A 1 7.34 -53.64 -11.47
CA MET A 1 7.07 -53.22 -12.86
C MET A 1 5.77 -52.40 -12.86
N GLY A 2 5.83 -51.12 -13.24
CA GLY A 2 4.70 -50.19 -13.47
C GLY A 2 3.93 -49.78 -12.21
N GLY A 3 3.82 -48.53 -11.78
CA GLY A 3 3.63 -47.30 -12.54
C GLY A 3 2.18 -46.83 -12.32
N THR A 4 1.90 -46.07 -11.26
CA THR A 4 0.65 -45.31 -11.12
C THR A 4 1.00 -43.84 -11.21
N ALA A 5 0.74 -43.25 -12.37
CA ALA A 5 0.89 -41.83 -12.62
C ALA A 5 -0.09 -41.06 -11.71
N SER A 6 0.46 -40.28 -10.78
CA SER A 6 -0.32 -39.30 -10.02
C SER A 6 -0.54 -38.08 -10.89
N ASP A 7 -1.71 -37.99 -11.51
CA ASP A 7 -2.22 -36.77 -12.14
C ASP A 7 -2.37 -35.68 -11.06
N THR A 8 -1.44 -34.73 -11.05
CA THR A 8 -1.51 -33.54 -10.19
C THR A 8 -2.07 -32.38 -11.02
N GLY A 9 -3.39 -32.38 -11.19
CA GLY A 9 -4.15 -31.26 -11.72
C GLY A 9 -4.27 -30.14 -10.69
N GLY A 10 -3.31 -29.21 -10.71
CA GLY A 10 -3.31 -28.03 -9.87
C GLY A 10 -4.46 -27.08 -10.21
N GLN A 11 -5.29 -26.78 -9.21
CA GLN A 11 -5.97 -25.49 -9.10
C GLN A 11 -5.85 -25.01 -7.66
N GLY A 12 -4.64 -24.54 -7.33
CA GLY A 12 -4.40 -23.75 -6.13
C GLY A 12 -5.10 -22.41 -6.29
N ARG A 13 -6.26 -22.24 -5.65
CA ARG A 13 -6.75 -20.91 -5.30
C ARG A 13 -5.66 -20.27 -4.45
N LEU A 14 -5.04 -19.19 -4.94
CA LEU A 14 -4.08 -18.42 -4.17
C LEU A 14 -4.76 -17.97 -2.86
N PRO A 15 -4.14 -18.20 -1.68
CA PRO A 15 -4.68 -17.70 -0.44
C PRO A 15 -4.67 -16.16 -0.46
N PRO A 16 -5.63 -15.47 0.21
CA PRO A 16 -5.51 -14.05 0.43
C PRO A 16 -4.18 -13.77 1.14
N ALA A 17 -3.50 -12.68 0.74
CA ALA A 17 -2.22 -12.28 1.29
C ALA A 17 -2.27 -12.35 2.82
N GLN A 18 -1.50 -13.28 3.40
CA GLN A 18 -1.41 -13.45 4.84
C GLN A 18 -0.63 -12.26 5.39
N THR A 19 -1.36 -11.25 5.89
CA THR A 19 -0.78 -10.12 6.62
C THR A 19 -0.11 -10.64 7.89
N PRO A 20 1.17 -10.34 8.16
CA PRO A 20 1.83 -10.75 9.39
C PRO A 20 1.10 -10.21 10.62
N GLY A 21 0.52 -11.12 11.39
CA GLY A 21 -0.18 -10.81 12.64
C GLY A 21 0.80 -10.33 13.70
N HIS A 22 0.66 -9.07 14.10
CA HIS A 22 1.29 -8.53 15.31
C HIS A 22 0.20 -8.41 16.36
N GLY A 23 0.03 -9.47 17.14
CA GLY A 23 -0.85 -9.44 18.30
C GLY A 23 -0.16 -8.75 19.45
N SER A 24 -0.76 -7.69 19.98
CA SER A 24 -0.80 -7.44 21.41
C SER A 24 -1.98 -6.52 21.76
N ASP A 25 -2.63 -6.88 22.87
CA ASP A 25 -3.25 -6.04 23.91
C ASP A 25 -4.18 -4.84 23.60
N GLN A 26 -5.28 -4.81 24.36
CA GLN A 26 -6.45 -3.94 24.23
C GLN A 26 -6.20 -2.53 24.78
N GLY A 27 -6.65 -1.51 24.05
CA GLY A 27 -6.80 -0.12 24.53
C GLY A 27 -8.08 0.51 23.99
N SER A 28 -8.96 0.92 24.89
CA SER A 28 -10.21 1.64 24.60
C SER A 28 -9.94 3.03 24.01
N GLY A 29 -10.37 3.30 22.77
CA GLY A 29 -10.48 4.68 22.25
C GLY A 29 -10.34 4.84 20.75
N GLN A 30 -11.27 5.61 20.17
CA GLN A 30 -11.22 6.30 18.86
C GLN A 30 -11.14 5.48 17.56
N GLY A 31 -12.27 5.48 16.84
CA GLY A 31 -12.36 5.52 15.37
C GLY A 31 -11.61 4.43 14.60
N SER A 32 -12.27 3.30 14.34
CA SER A 32 -11.82 2.29 13.35
C SER A 32 -11.93 2.78 11.90
N GLY A 33 -11.61 4.05 11.65
CA GLY A 33 -11.35 4.54 10.30
C GLY A 33 -10.10 3.86 9.81
N GLN A 34 -10.21 3.10 8.72
CA GLN A 34 -9.04 2.52 8.08
C GLN A 34 -8.02 3.65 7.85
N PRO A 35 -6.73 3.45 8.20
CA PRO A 35 -5.71 4.46 8.01
C PRO A 35 -5.79 4.98 6.57
N SER A 36 -6.01 6.29 6.44
CA SER A 36 -6.31 6.92 5.16
C SER A 36 -5.11 6.80 4.23
N ALA A 37 -5.39 6.61 2.94
CA ALA A 37 -4.39 6.61 1.88
C ALA A 37 -4.80 7.60 0.79
N LEU A 38 -3.83 8.34 0.26
CA LEU A 38 -4.03 9.24 -0.88
C LEU A 38 -3.58 8.54 -2.16
N LEU A 39 -4.47 8.42 -3.13
CA LEU A 39 -4.21 7.64 -4.35
C LEU A 39 -3.35 8.40 -5.38
N GLY A 40 -3.40 9.73 -5.39
CA GLY A 40 -2.68 10.55 -6.36
C GLY A 40 -2.69 12.04 -6.02
N CYS A 41 -1.52 12.66 -6.06
CA CYS A 41 -1.32 14.10 -5.96
C CYS A 41 -0.14 14.53 -6.84
N TYR A 42 0.00 15.85 -7.04
CA TYR A 42 1.09 16.45 -7.82
C TYR A 42 2.16 17.03 -6.89
N SER A 43 3.41 16.77 -7.21
CA SER A 43 4.58 17.38 -6.58
C SER A 43 5.07 18.58 -7.39
N ASN A 44 6.15 19.22 -6.92
CA ASN A 44 6.85 20.28 -7.64
C ASN A 44 7.35 19.89 -9.05
N PHE A 45 7.32 18.60 -9.41
CA PHE A 45 7.68 18.12 -10.74
C PHE A 45 6.55 18.30 -11.78
N THR A 46 5.31 18.56 -11.37
CA THR A 46 4.25 18.97 -12.30
C THR A 46 4.26 20.50 -12.49
N PHE A 47 4.59 20.94 -13.70
CA PHE A 47 4.79 22.36 -14.04
C PHE A 47 3.57 23.22 -13.70
N LEU A 48 3.80 24.26 -12.89
CA LEU A 48 2.80 25.25 -12.45
C LEU A 48 1.55 24.66 -11.77
N ALA A 49 1.60 23.39 -11.30
CA ALA A 49 0.46 22.75 -10.65
C ALA A 49 0.78 22.20 -9.24
N GLY A 50 1.94 21.56 -9.05
CA GLY A 50 2.39 21.13 -7.73
C GLY A 50 3.53 22.00 -7.19
N ALA A 51 3.66 22.07 -5.88
CA ALA A 51 4.57 23.00 -5.20
C ALA A 51 5.51 22.33 -4.19
N SER A 52 5.06 21.26 -3.52
CA SER A 52 5.85 20.57 -2.49
C SER A 52 6.75 19.51 -3.09
N HIS A 53 7.90 19.26 -2.44
CA HIS A 53 8.79 18.16 -2.81
C HIS A 53 8.23 16.82 -2.33
N PRO A 54 8.43 15.71 -3.05
CA PRO A 54 7.94 14.40 -2.64
C PRO A 54 8.38 13.98 -1.23
N ALA A 55 9.62 14.28 -0.84
CA ALA A 55 10.13 13.96 0.49
C ALA A 55 9.32 14.63 1.61
N GLU A 56 9.07 15.94 1.49
CA GLU A 56 8.26 16.73 2.43
C GLU A 56 6.82 16.20 2.51
N MET A 57 6.26 15.76 1.37
CA MET A 57 4.91 15.19 1.30
C MET A 57 4.83 13.85 2.04
N VAL A 58 5.84 12.98 1.89
CA VAL A 58 5.93 11.69 2.59
C VAL A 58 6.08 11.90 4.10
N GLU A 59 6.95 12.82 4.52
CA GLU A 59 7.14 13.18 5.93
C GLU A 59 5.82 13.68 6.55
N THR A 60 5.09 14.53 5.82
CA THR A 60 3.78 15.03 6.26
C THR A 60 2.74 13.91 6.36
N ALA A 61 2.66 13.02 5.35
CA ALA A 61 1.74 11.89 5.37
C ALA A 61 2.03 10.95 6.55
N ALA A 62 3.30 10.69 6.85
CA ALA A 62 3.72 9.90 8.00
C ALA A 62 3.33 10.58 9.33
N ALA A 63 3.56 11.90 9.46
CA ALA A 63 3.17 12.67 10.64
C ALA A 63 1.64 12.68 10.87
N LEU A 64 0.86 12.58 9.79
CA LEU A 64 -0.60 12.49 9.83
C LEU A 64 -1.14 11.06 10.01
N GLY A 65 -0.25 10.05 10.10
CA GLY A 65 -0.64 8.65 10.28
C GLY A 65 -1.29 8.02 9.05
N TRP A 66 -1.01 8.53 7.85
CA TRP A 66 -1.51 7.94 6.62
C TRP A 66 -0.81 6.64 6.29
N GLN A 67 -1.54 5.71 5.68
CA GLN A 67 -1.00 4.41 5.31
C GLN A 67 -0.14 4.47 4.04
N ALA A 68 -0.51 5.34 3.11
CA ALA A 68 0.18 5.52 1.83
C ALA A 68 -0.12 6.88 1.20
N ILE A 69 0.79 7.32 0.34
CA ILE A 69 0.62 8.48 -0.53
C ILE A 69 1.13 8.12 -1.94
N GLY A 70 0.28 8.31 -2.95
CA GLY A 70 0.63 8.20 -4.36
C GLY A 70 0.96 9.56 -4.94
N VAL A 71 2.14 9.72 -5.54
CA VAL A 71 2.51 10.88 -6.35
C VAL A 71 2.36 10.51 -7.83
N ALA A 72 1.63 11.31 -8.58
CA ALA A 72 1.22 11.02 -9.96
C ALA A 72 1.49 12.23 -10.88
N ASP A 73 2.75 12.63 -10.99
CA ASP A 73 3.14 13.81 -11.77
C ASP A 73 2.96 13.64 -13.28
N VAL A 74 2.63 14.74 -13.97
CA VAL A 74 2.43 14.74 -15.42
C VAL A 74 3.77 14.76 -16.14
N ASN A 75 3.98 13.80 -17.06
CA ASN A 75 5.21 13.67 -17.85
C ASN A 75 6.49 13.66 -17.01
N SER A 76 6.40 13.11 -15.79
CA SER A 76 7.53 12.96 -14.88
C SER A 76 7.89 11.49 -14.71
N LEU A 77 9.09 11.24 -14.19
CA LEU A 77 9.61 9.90 -13.84
C LEU A 77 10.21 9.89 -12.42
N ALA A 78 9.95 10.96 -11.64
CA ALA A 78 10.58 11.24 -10.35
C ALA A 78 10.35 10.14 -9.31
#